data_AF-A0A222FEY2-F1
#
_entry.id   AF-A0A222FEY2-F1
#
_cell.length_a   1.000
_cell.length_b   1.000
_cell.length_c   1.000
_cell.angle_alpha   90.00
_cell.angle_beta   90.00
_cell.angle_gamma   90.00
#
_symmetry.space_group_name_H-M   'P 1'
#
loop_
_entity.id
_entity.type
_entity.pdbx_description
1 polymer ?
#
loop_
_entity_poly.entity_id
_entity_poly.type
_entity_poly.pdbx_seq_one_letter_code
_entity_poly.pdbx_strand_id
1 'polypeptide(L)'
;MKTPPKITVQPSIETSRLEIKPFELADAPSVQKLEGNPNVSKTTLNMPYPYEDGMAEQWIASHSKHWQARTSAAFAIKLEAVSQLL
;
A
#
# COMPACT_ATOMS: atom_id res chain seq x y z
N MET A 1 25.43 -0.10 22.65
CA MET A 1 24.45 -0.48 21.60
C MET A 1 24.78 0.29 20.34
N LYS A 2 24.95 -0.37 19.19
CA LYS A 2 25.07 0.32 17.90
C LYS A 2 23.67 0.73 17.47
N THR A 3 23.45 2.01 17.17
CA THR A 3 22.17 2.47 16.62
C THR A 3 21.98 1.80 15.26
N PRO A 4 20.86 1.08 15.03
CA PRO A 4 20.61 0.48 13.72
C PRO A 4 20.55 1.59 12.65
N PRO A 5 21.07 1.33 11.45
CA PRO A 5 21.12 2.32 10.38
C PRO A 5 19.72 2.87 10.09
N LYS A 6 19.65 4.19 9.83
CA LYS A 6 18.40 4.85 9.47
C LYS A 6 18.02 4.44 8.05
N ILE A 7 17.11 3.47 7.93
CA ILE A 7 16.48 3.14 6.65
C ILE A 7 15.56 4.30 6.29
N THR A 8 15.93 5.07 5.26
CA THR A 8 15.19 6.27 4.80
C THR A 8 14.22 5.97 3.68
N VAL A 9 14.44 4.89 2.93
CA VAL A 9 13.60 4.43 1.82
C VAL A 9 12.85 3.18 2.25
N GLN A 10 11.55 3.09 1.98
CA GLN A 10 10.77 1.90 2.28
C GLN A 10 11.20 0.76 1.33
N PRO A 11 11.57 -0.42 1.85
CA PRO A 11 12.06 -1.51 1.01
C PRO A 11 10.93 -2.14 0.19
N SER A 12 11.29 -2.91 -0.83
CA SER A 12 10.39 -3.87 -1.49
C SER A 12 10.78 -5.29 -1.09
N ILE A 13 9.82 -6.21 -1.11
CA ILE A 13 9.99 -7.63 -0.82
C ILE A 13 9.39 -8.42 -1.98
N GLU A 14 10.20 -9.29 -2.57
CA GLU A 14 9.78 -10.22 -3.61
C GLU A 14 9.73 -11.64 -3.04
N THR A 15 8.70 -12.38 -3.41
CA THR A 15 8.55 -13.80 -3.10
C THR A 15 8.21 -14.55 -4.39
N SER A 16 8.16 -15.88 -4.33
CA SER A 16 7.75 -16.69 -5.49
C SER A 16 6.35 -16.39 -6.03
N ARG A 17 5.49 -15.71 -5.26
CA ARG A 17 4.09 -15.44 -5.64
C ARG A 17 3.66 -14.00 -5.49
N LEU A 18 4.47 -13.15 -4.86
CA LEU A 18 4.07 -11.81 -4.46
C LEU A 18 5.20 -10.81 -4.68
N GLU A 19 4.82 -9.66 -5.23
CA GLU A 19 5.55 -8.41 -5.16
C GLU A 19 4.91 -7.56 -4.05
N ILE A 20 5.71 -7.16 -3.06
CA ILE A 20 5.28 -6.30 -1.95
C ILE A 20 6.14 -5.03 -2.00
N LYS A 21 5.56 -3.92 -2.43
CA LYS A 21 6.30 -2.68 -2.67
C LYS A 21 5.64 -1.45 -2.03
N PRO A 22 6.37 -0.35 -1.82
CA PRO A 22 5.75 0.93 -1.47
C PRO A 22 4.69 1.31 -2.51
N PHE A 23 3.58 1.92 -2.07
CA PHE A 23 2.56 2.42 -2.99
C PHE A 23 3.12 3.50 -3.91
N GLU A 24 2.68 3.46 -5.16
CA GLU A 24 2.86 4.53 -6.14
C GLU A 24 1.51 5.20 -6.41
N LEU A 25 1.50 6.47 -6.86
CA LEU A 25 0.25 7.16 -7.17
C LEU A 25 -0.58 6.42 -8.24
N ALA A 26 0.07 5.66 -9.12
CA ALA A 26 -0.61 4.83 -10.12
C ALA A 26 -1.46 3.70 -9.52
N ASP A 27 -1.26 3.35 -8.24
CA ASP A 27 -2.08 2.36 -7.55
C ASP A 27 -3.41 2.95 -7.04
N ALA A 28 -3.59 4.28 -7.03
CA ALA A 28 -4.76 4.95 -6.48
C ALA A 28 -6.11 4.47 -7.08
N PRO A 29 -6.27 4.27 -8.41
CA PRO A 29 -7.51 3.75 -8.96
C PRO A 29 -7.86 2.34 -8.45
N SER A 30 -6.85 1.51 -8.18
CA SER A 30 -7.06 0.17 -7.63
C SER A 30 -7.48 0.24 -6.16
N VAL A 31 -6.86 1.13 -5.37
CA VAL A 31 -7.24 1.39 -3.98
C VAL A 31 -8.69 1.88 -3.92
N GLN A 32 -9.04 2.90 -4.70
CA GLN A 32 -10.39 3.45 -4.71
C GLN A 32 -11.45 2.39 -5.07
N LYS A 33 -11.16 1.51 -6.04
CA LYS A 33 -12.05 0.40 -6.40
C LYS A 33 -12.22 -0.62 -5.27
N LEU A 34 -11.14 -0.96 -4.57
CA LEU A 34 -11.18 -1.90 -3.45
C LEU A 34 -11.95 -1.31 -2.26
N GLU A 35 -11.72 -0.04 -1.95
CA GLU A 35 -12.36 0.65 -0.84
C GLU A 35 -13.82 1.03 -1.13
N GLY A 36 -14.18 1.20 -2.40
CA GLY A 36 -15.58 1.28 -2.84
C GLY A 36 -16.34 -0.03 -2.71
N ASN A 37 -15.68 -1.16 -2.45
CA ASN A 37 -16.34 -2.47 -2.29
C ASN A 37 -16.92 -2.61 -0.87
N PRO A 38 -18.25 -2.77 -0.71
CA PRO A 38 -18.88 -2.92 0.60
C PRO A 38 -18.38 -4.11 1.42
N ASN A 39 -17.86 -5.15 0.78
CA ASN A 39 -17.28 -6.31 1.48
C ASN A 39 -15.93 -5.99 2.13
N VAL A 40 -15.25 -4.93 1.68
CA VAL A 40 -14.00 -4.43 2.26
C VAL A 40 -14.33 -3.29 3.21
N SER A 41 -15.11 -2.31 2.77
CA SER A 41 -15.33 -1.07 3.51
C SER A 41 -16.10 -1.20 4.81
N LYS A 42 -17.05 -2.14 4.91
CA LYS A 42 -17.86 -2.32 6.12
C LYS A 42 -17.06 -2.79 7.33
N THR A 43 -15.88 -3.38 7.12
CA THR A 43 -15.05 -3.94 8.19
C THR A 43 -13.77 -3.15 8.44
N THR A 44 -13.49 -2.13 7.63
CA THR A 44 -12.29 -1.30 7.75
C THR A 44 -12.56 -0.11 8.67
N LEU A 45 -12.13 -0.22 9.93
CA LEU A 45 -12.47 0.68 11.05
C LEU A 45 -12.25 2.19 10.80
N ASN A 46 -11.30 2.56 9.94
CA ASN A 46 -10.87 3.95 9.71
C ASN A 46 -11.14 4.47 8.30
N MET A 47 -12.04 3.83 7.54
CA MET A 47 -12.33 4.28 6.19
C MET A 47 -13.40 5.39 6.17
N PRO A 48 -13.11 6.57 5.57
CA PRO A 48 -14.15 7.55 5.30
C PRO A 48 -15.20 6.96 4.33
N TYR A 49 -16.47 7.29 4.57
CA TYR A 49 -17.57 6.89 3.70
C TYR A 49 -18.49 8.10 3.41
N PRO A 50 -18.85 8.36 2.14
CA PRO A 50 -18.36 7.69 0.92
C PRO A 50 -16.85 7.90 0.68
N TYR A 51 -16.25 6.97 -0.06
CA TYR A 51 -14.83 7.06 -0.45
C TYR A 51 -14.74 7.78 -1.81
N GLU A 52 -14.49 9.09 -1.75
CA GLU A 52 -14.56 10.01 -2.90
C GLU A 52 -13.28 9.98 -3.76
N ASP A 53 -13.41 10.50 -4.98
CA ASP A 53 -12.27 10.76 -5.87
C ASP A 53 -11.19 11.59 -5.16
N GLY A 54 -9.92 11.21 -5.34
CA GLY A 54 -8.78 11.89 -4.72
C GLY A 54 -8.42 11.42 -3.31
N MET A 55 -9.28 10.65 -2.61
CA MET A 55 -8.97 10.17 -1.26
C MET A 55 -7.84 9.11 -1.27
N ALA A 56 -7.80 8.26 -2.29
CA ALA A 56 -6.74 7.26 -2.45
C ALA A 56 -5.38 7.92 -2.68
N GLU A 57 -5.33 8.95 -3.52
CA GLU A 57 -4.13 9.72 -3.83
C GLU A 57 -3.60 10.45 -2.59
N GLN A 58 -4.50 11.09 -1.83
CA GLN A 58 -4.13 11.75 -0.57
C GLN A 58 -3.59 10.77 0.47
N TRP A 59 -4.23 9.61 0.58
CA TRP A 59 -3.78 8.54 1.47
C TRP A 59 -2.40 8.03 1.06
N ILE A 60 -2.18 7.70 -0.22
CA ILE A 60 -0.89 7.25 -0.75
C ILE A 60 0.20 8.31 -0.54
N ALA A 61 -0.10 9.58 -0.80
CA ALA A 61 0.85 10.68 -0.61
C ALA A 61 1.31 10.83 0.86
N SER A 62 0.52 10.36 1.84
CA SER A 62 0.87 10.41 3.26
C SER A 62 1.94 9.37 3.65
N HIS A 63 2.11 8.28 2.89
CA HIS A 63 2.89 7.12 3.29
C HIS A 63 4.37 7.45 3.48
N SER A 64 4.98 8.24 2.60
CA SER A 64 6.39 8.62 2.70
C SER A 64 6.70 9.36 4.01
N LYS A 65 5.80 10.26 4.43
CA LYS A 65 5.92 10.96 5.72
C LYS A 65 5.83 9.99 6.90
N HIS A 66 4.88 9.06 6.87
CA HIS A 66 4.70 8.08 7.95
C HIS A 66 5.85 7.08 8.05
N TRP A 67 6.41 6.66 6.91
CA TRP A 67 7.60 5.82 6.87
C TRP A 67 8.81 6.51 7.50
N GLN A 68 9.07 7.76 7.09
CA GLN A 68 10.17 8.56 7.64
C GLN A 68 10.02 8.84 9.14
N ALA A 69 8.78 9.04 9.59
CA ALA A 69 8.43 9.20 11.01
C ALA A 69 8.41 7.87 11.79
N ARG A 70 8.52 6.73 11.10
CA ARG A 70 8.43 5.38 11.68
C ARG A 70 7.11 5.12 12.42
N THR A 71 6.03 5.73 11.95
CA THR A 71 4.69 5.58 12.54
C THR A 71 3.84 4.54 11.81
N SER A 72 4.08 4.32 10.52
CA SER A 72 3.44 3.26 9.75
C SER A 72 4.24 2.91 8.49
N ALA A 73 3.96 1.73 7.93
CA ALA A 73 4.47 1.28 6.64
C ALA A 73 3.30 0.65 5.87
N ALA A 74 2.92 1.28 4.75
CA ALA A 74 1.85 0.79 3.89
C ALA A 74 2.45 0.23 2.60
N PHE A 75 2.00 -0.95 2.18
CA PHE A 75 2.51 -1.66 1.02
C PHE A 75 1.40 -2.00 0.04
N ALA A 76 1.68 -1.82 -1.25
CA ALA A 76 0.94 -2.46 -2.32
C ALA A 76 1.39 -3.92 -2.41
N ILE A 77 0.44 -4.85 -2.51
CA ILE A 77 0.70 -6.28 -2.68
C ILE A 77 0.09 -6.72 -4.01
N LYS A 78 0.93 -7.24 -4.90
CA LYS A 78 0.54 -7.75 -6.22
C LYS A 78 0.91 -9.22 -6.31
N LEU A 79 0.08 -10.01 -6.98
CA LEU A 79 0.43 -11.39 -7.32
C LEU A 79 1.46 -11.35 -8.44
N GLU A 80 2.58 -12.05 -8.24
CA GLU A 80 3.54 -12.29 -9.30
C GLU A 80 2.90 -13.27 -10.29
N ALA A 81 2.89 -12.92 -11.58
CA ALA A 81 2.31 -13.78 -12.60
C ALA A 81 3.11 -15.09 -12.67
N VAL A 82 2.47 -16.21 -12.32
CA VAL A 82 3.10 -17.52 -12.50
C VAL A 82 3.28 -17.73 -14.00
N SER A 83 4.52 -17.69 -14.47
CA SER A 83 4.84 -18.08 -15.84
C SER A 83 4.60 -19.58 -15.97
N GLN A 84 3.43 -19.96 -16.48
CA GLN A 84 3.16 -21.34 -16.86
C GLN A 84 3.51 -21.51 -18.34
N LEU A 85 4.51 -22.35 -18.63
CA LEU A 85 4.73 -22.86 -19.98
C LEU A 85 3.64 -23.90 -20.28
N LEU A 86 2.93 -23.75 -21.41
CA LEU A 86 2.08 -24.78 -22.01
C LEU A 86 2.94 -25.77 -22.81
#